data_AF-A0A349UJJ4-F1
#
_entry.id   AF-A0A349UJJ4-F1
#
_cell.length_a   1.000
_cell.length_b   1.000
_cell.length_c   1.000
_cell.angle_alpha   90.00
_cell.angle_beta   90.00
_cell.angle_gamma   90.00
#
_symmetry.space_group_name_H-M   'P 1'
#
loop_
_entity.id
_entity.type
_entity.pdbx_description
1 polymer ?
#
loop_
_entity_poly.entity_id
_entity_poly.type
_entity_poly.pdbx_seq_one_letter_code
_entity_poly.pdbx_strand_id
1 'polypeptide(L)' 'IMLGLFALNSQGVQGGILQMINHGLSTGALFLIVGMIYERRHTREMDDLGGVAHAMPGYASVFMIATLA' A
#
# COMPACT_ATOMS: atom_id res chain seq x y z
N ILE A 1 0.74 7.29 -13.24
CA ILE A 1 2.15 7.55 -13.61
C ILE A 1 2.29 7.71 -15.12
N MET A 2 2.17 6.63 -15.92
CA MET A 2 2.42 6.68 -17.37
C MET A 2 1.57 7.70 -18.12
N LEU A 3 0.26 7.76 -17.85
CA LEU A 3 -0.64 8.75 -18.48
C LEU A 3 -0.17 10.20 -18.29
N GLY A 4 0.35 10.55 -17.10
CA GLY A 4 0.85 11.90 -16.81
C GLY A 4 2.14 12.21 -17.56
N LEU A 5 3.08 11.27 -17.58
CA LEU A 5 4.34 11.40 -18.33
C LEU A 5 4.09 11.54 -19.85
N PHE A 6 3.14 10.78 -20.39
CA PHE A 6 2.81 10.78 -21.82
C PHE A 6 1.81 11.88 -22.22
N ALA A 7 1.33 12.70 -21.29
CA ALA A 7 0.51 13.87 -21.63
C ALA A 7 1.31 15.04 -22.22
N LEU A 8 2.65 14.96 -22.20
CA LEU A 8 3.60 15.90 -22.82
C LEU A 8 3.36 17.39 -22.49
N ASN A 9 2.87 17.65 -21.29
CA ASN A 9 2.68 19.00 -20.75
C ASN A 9 3.16 19.06 -19.31
N SER A 10 3.48 20.28 -18.83
CA SER A 10 4.08 20.51 -17.52
C SER A 10 3.23 19.95 -16.37
N GLN A 11 1.91 20.10 -16.45
CA GLN A 11 0.98 19.61 -15.43
C GLN A 11 0.96 18.08 -15.39
N GLY A 12 0.94 17.43 -16.55
CA GLY A 12 1.00 15.98 -16.67
C GLY A 12 2.28 15.40 -16.08
N VAL A 13 3.45 15.99 -16.39
CA VAL A 13 4.74 15.54 -15.85
C VAL A 13 4.81 15.73 -14.34
N GLN A 14 4.40 16.89 -13.83
CA GLN A 14 4.38 17.15 -12.38
C GLN A 14 3.43 16.20 -11.63
N GLY A 15 2.21 16.00 -12.14
CA GLY A 15 1.27 15.04 -11.58
C GLY A 15 1.75 13.59 -11.68
N GLY A 16 2.44 13.23 -12.76
CA GLY A 16 3.08 11.94 -12.94
C GLY A 16 4.15 11.67 -11.88
N ILE A 17 5.02 12.66 -11.60
CA ILE A 17 6.06 12.59 -10.57
C ILE A 17 5.43 12.47 -9.18
N LEU A 18 4.44 13.31 -8.85
CA LEU A 18 3.72 13.22 -7.59
C LEU A 18 3.12 11.82 -7.39
N GLN A 19 2.50 11.26 -8.44
CA GLN A 19 1.93 9.92 -8.38
C GLN A 19 2.99 8.82 -8.21
N MET A 20 4.21 8.97 -8.76
CA MET A 20 5.30 8.01 -8.52
C MET A 20 5.69 7.96 -7.05
N ILE A 21 5.82 9.12 -6.43
CA ILE A 21 6.16 9.26 -5.01
C ILE A 21 5.05 8.66 -4.15
N ASN A 22 3.79 9.05 -4.41
CA ASN A 22 2.63 8.54 -3.67
C ASN A 22 2.49 7.03 -3.81
N HIS A 23 2.64 6.49 -5.03
CA HIS A 23 2.57 5.06 -5.28
C HIS A 23 3.67 4.30 -4.53
N GLY A 24 4.91 4.80 -4.55
CA GLY A 24 6.02 4.18 -3.82
C GLY A 24 5.80 4.15 -2.29
N LEU A 25 5.27 5.23 -1.72
CA LEU A 25 4.93 5.32 -0.29
C LEU A 25 3.78 4.36 0.08
N SER A 26 2.67 4.41 -0.65
CA SER A 26 1.48 3.59 -0.40
C SER A 26 1.79 2.10 -0.55
N THR A 27 2.40 1.69 -1.67
CA THR A 27 2.76 0.29 -1.90
C THR A 27 3.83 -0.21 -0.94
N GLY A 28 4.84 0.62 -0.63
CA GLY A 28 5.87 0.28 0.35
C GLY A 28 5.28 0.01 1.74
N ALA A 29 4.35 0.85 2.20
CA ALA A 29 3.64 0.65 3.45
C ALA A 29 2.82 -0.65 3.44
N LEU A 30 2.09 -0.93 2.37
CA LEU A 30 1.29 -2.16 2.24
C LEU A 30 2.18 -3.42 2.27
N PHE A 31 3.30 -3.43 1.56
CA PHE A 31 4.24 -4.55 1.58
C PHE A 31 4.87 -4.77 2.95
N LEU A 32 5.21 -3.70 3.67
CA LEU A 32 5.71 -3.80 5.04
C LEU A 32 4.68 -4.44 5.98
N ILE A 33 3.41 -4.01 5.90
CA ILE A 33 2.35 -4.55 6.76
C ILE A 33 2.11 -6.03 6.46
N VAL A 34 2.01 -6.40 5.18
CA VAL A 34 1.84 -7.80 4.77
C VAL A 34 3.04 -8.64 5.21
N GLY A 35 4.26 -8.12 5.07
CA GLY A 35 5.48 -8.77 5.56
C GLY A 35 5.44 -9.03 7.06
N MET A 36 5.01 -8.04 7.85
CA MET A 36 4.86 -8.17 9.30
C MET A 36 3.76 -9.16 9.72
N ILE A 37 2.67 -9.25 8.97
CA ILE A 37 1.61 -10.26 9.20
C ILE A 37 2.17 -11.66 8.89
N TYR A 38 2.86 -11.81 7.75
CA TYR A 38 3.45 -13.08 7.36
C TYR A 38 4.50 -13.55 8.37
N GLU A 39 5.37 -12.67 8.87
CA GLU A 39 6.38 -13.02 9.88
C GLU A 39 5.76 -13.57 11.17
N ARG A 40 4.54 -13.14 11.53
CA ARG A 40 3.84 -13.61 12.73
C ARG A 40 3.02 -14.88 12.52
N ARG A 41 2.55 -15.12 11.29
CA ARG A 41 1.59 -16.19 10.98
C ARG A 41 2.22 -17.34 10.20
N HIS A 42 3.34 -17.09 9.53
CA HIS A 42 4.07 -18.01 8.65
C HIS A 42 3.19 -18.76 7.62
N THR A 43 2.04 -18.20 7.27
CA THR A 43 1.11 -18.75 6.29
C THR A 43 0.70 -17.66 5.31
N ARG A 44 0.39 -18.09 4.08
CA ARG A 44 -0.19 -17.26 3.03
C ARG A 44 -1.64 -17.66 2.73
N GLU A 45 -2.14 -18.68 3.42
CA GLU A 45 -3.51 -19.18 3.24
C GLU A 45 -4.50 -18.19 3.85
N MET A 46 -5.46 -17.74 3.06
CA MET A 46 -6.39 -16.68 3.46
C MET A 46 -7.34 -17.14 4.57
N ASP A 47 -7.71 -18.43 4.57
CA ASP A 47 -8.57 -19.05 5.57
C ASP A 47 -7.96 -18.97 6.99
N ASP A 48 -6.62 -18.96 7.08
CA ASP A 48 -5.88 -18.85 8.35
C ASP A 48 -5.65 -17.40 8.81
N LEU A 49 -6.00 -16.41 7.98
CA LEU A 49 -5.78 -14.97 8.24
C LEU A 49 -7.04 -14.24 8.72
N GLY A 50 -8.10 -14.97 9.05
CA GLY A 50 -9.30 -14.42 9.67
C GLY A 50 -9.03 -13.73 11.01
N GLY A 51 -9.72 -12.61 11.28
CA GLY A 51 -9.69 -11.92 12.58
C GLY A 51 -8.42 -11.14 12.90
N VAL A 52 -7.47 -11.00 11.96
CA VAL A 52 -6.22 -10.23 12.14
C VAL A 52 -6.49 -8.78 12.58
N ALA A 53 -7.57 -8.17 12.09
CA ALA A 53 -7.93 -6.81 12.48
C ALA A 53 -8.25 -6.67 13.98
N HIS A 54 -8.84 -7.70 14.60
CA HIS A 54 -9.13 -7.70 16.03
C HIS A 54 -7.87 -7.99 16.86
N ALA A 55 -7.03 -8.92 16.40
CA ALA A 55 -5.79 -9.27 17.08
C ALA A 55 -4.69 -8.20 16.97
N MET A 56 -4.68 -7.41 15.88
CA MET A 56 -3.65 -6.42 15.56
C MET A 56 -4.28 -5.08 15.10
N PRO A 57 -5.06 -4.40 15.96
CA PRO A 57 -5.84 -3.23 15.56
C PRO A 57 -4.99 -2.06 15.06
N GLY A 58 -3.78 -1.86 15.60
CA GLY A 58 -2.86 -0.84 15.10
C GLY A 58 -2.41 -1.09 13.65
N TYR A 59 -2.09 -2.34 13.32
CA TYR A 59 -1.71 -2.71 11.94
C TYR A 59 -2.91 -2.59 11.00
N ALA A 60 -4.11 -2.94 11.47
CA ALA A 60 -5.35 -2.79 10.70
C ALA A 60 -5.65 -1.31 10.38
N SER A 61 -5.45 -0.40 11.34
CA SER A 61 -5.61 1.03 11.12
C SER A 61 -4.62 1.58 10.10
N VAL A 62 -3.34 1.23 10.22
CA VAL A 62 -2.31 1.66 9.25
C VAL A 62 -2.59 1.05 7.88
N PHE A 63 -3.03 -0.21 7.81
CA PHE A 63 -3.42 -0.87 6.57
C PHE A 63 -4.57 -0.15 5.89
N MET A 64 -5.60 0.23 6.65
CA MET A 64 -6.74 0.99 6.15
C MET A 64 -6.30 2.34 5.56
N ILE A 65 -5.45 3.08 6.29
CA ILE A 65 -4.93 4.37 5.83
C ILE A 65 -4.11 4.18 4.54
N ALA A 66 -3.18 3.22 4.52
CA ALA A 66 -2.33 2.96 3.37
C ALA A 66 -3.13 2.52 2.14
N THR A 67 -4.21 1.75 2.33
CA THR A 67 -5.06 1.28 1.21
C THR A 67 -5.89 2.41 0.60
N LEU A 68 -6.28 3.40 1.41
CA LEU A 68 -7.06 4.56 0.96
C LEU A 68 -6.19 5.69 0.40
N ALA A 69 -4.86 5.61 0.55
CA ALA A 69 -3.88 6.60 0.09
C ALA A 69 -3.38 6.31 -1.33
#